data_AF-A0A0H5REG3-F1
#
_entry.id   AF-A0A0H5REG3-F1
#
_cell.length_a   1.000
_cell.length_b   1.000
_cell.length_c   1.000
_cell.angle_alpha   90.00
_cell.angle_beta   90.00
_cell.angle_gamma   90.00
#
_symmetry.space_group_name_H-M   'P 1'
#
loop_
_entity.id
_entity.type
_entity.pdbx_description
1 polymer ?
#
loop_
_entity_poly.entity_id
_entity_poly.type
_entity_poly.pdbx_seq_one_letter_code
_entity_poly.pdbx_strand_id
1 'polypeptide(L)'
;KGGIGVRFDLYDSSFCVLNSHLSAHQNNVPARNDNFRDITEKLKFSTPTERGLRGESYSIEQHDYVFWIGDLNYRIDVADMDIIFDRIIAQDLDYLLRYDQLSLERSNKNVFQQYSEGKISFPPTYKFQPNTNDYERRQE
;
A
#
# COMPACT_ATOMS: atom_id res chain seq x y z
N LYS A 1 -11.21 -3.69 6.68
CA LYS A 1 -10.00 -3.48 5.85
C LYS A 1 -10.33 -3.95 4.44
N GLY A 2 -9.77 -3.33 3.41
CA GLY A 2 -10.17 -3.58 2.02
C GLY A 2 -9.68 -2.48 1.09
N GLY A 3 -10.16 -2.49 -0.15
CA GLY A 3 -9.79 -1.50 -1.15
C GLY A 3 -10.98 -1.08 -2.00
N ILE A 4 -10.91 0.14 -2.49
CA ILE A 4 -11.79 0.68 -3.52
C ILE A 4 -10.93 0.98 -4.75
N GLY A 5 -11.52 0.87 -5.93
CA GLY A 5 -10.87 1.27 -7.16
C GLY A 5 -11.81 2.04 -8.06
N VAL A 6 -11.24 2.92 -8.86
CA VAL A 6 -11.91 3.59 -9.97
C VAL A 6 -11.12 3.27 -11.22
N ARG A 7 -11.85 2.95 -12.30
CA ARG A 7 -11.27 2.93 -13.63
C ARG A 7 -11.86 4.01 -14.51
N PHE A 8 -11.07 4.49 -15.44
CA PHE A 8 -11.52 5.37 -16.51
C PHE A 8 -10.59 5.25 -17.71
N ASP A 9 -11.10 5.63 -18.88
CA ASP A 9 -10.33 5.69 -20.11
C ASP A 9 -10.00 7.17 -20.39
N LEU A 10 -8.74 7.45 -20.69
CA LEU A 10 -8.23 8.78 -21.06
C LEU A 10 -7.55 8.66 -22.42
N TYR A 11 -8.24 9.16 -23.46
CA TYR A 11 -7.89 8.87 -24.86
C TYR A 11 -7.79 7.35 -25.09
N ASP A 12 -6.68 6.89 -25.66
CA ASP A 12 -6.43 5.48 -25.99
C ASP A 12 -5.74 4.73 -24.84
N SER A 13 -5.81 5.24 -23.61
CA SER A 13 -5.17 4.64 -22.43
C SER A 13 -6.16 4.44 -21.29
N SER A 14 -6.14 3.25 -20.71
CA SER A 14 -6.95 2.85 -19.58
C SER A 14 -6.19 3.02 -18.26
N PHE A 15 -6.87 3.60 -17.26
CA PHE A 15 -6.32 3.90 -15.95
C PHE A 15 -7.12 3.18 -14.87
N CYS A 16 -6.41 2.60 -13.90
CA CYS A 16 -6.98 2.05 -12.67
C CYS A 16 -6.30 2.69 -11.46
N VAL A 17 -7.06 3.37 -10.61
CA VAL A 17 -6.57 3.95 -9.36
C VAL A 17 -7.24 3.26 -8.19
N LEU A 18 -6.44 2.58 -7.38
CA LEU A 18 -6.86 1.87 -6.17
C LEU A 18 -6.44 2.64 -4.93
N ASN A 19 -7.34 2.73 -3.97
CA ASN A 19 -7.04 3.13 -2.60
C ASN A 19 -7.38 1.98 -1.65
N SER A 20 -6.43 1.59 -0.80
CA SER A 20 -6.64 0.51 0.16
C SER A 20 -6.26 0.88 1.58
N HIS A 21 -6.95 0.26 2.53
CA HIS A 21 -6.64 0.33 3.94
C HIS A 21 -6.55 -1.11 4.47
N LEU A 22 -5.32 -1.61 4.62
CA LEU A 22 -5.02 -3.02 4.94
C LEU A 22 -4.92 -3.28 6.46
N SER A 23 -4.89 -4.56 6.84
CA SER A 23 -4.84 -5.00 8.24
C SER A 23 -3.76 -4.31 9.08
N ALA A 24 -4.18 -3.80 10.25
CA ALA A 24 -3.30 -3.08 11.19
C ALA A 24 -2.53 -4.04 12.10
N HIS A 25 -1.66 -3.46 12.94
CA HIS A 25 -0.74 -4.10 13.90
C HIS A 25 0.48 -4.73 13.26
N GLN A 26 1.63 -4.59 13.91
CA GLN A 26 2.94 -5.00 13.39
C GLN A 26 2.99 -6.48 13.00
N ASN A 27 2.44 -7.37 13.82
CA ASN A 27 2.52 -8.82 13.64
C ASN A 27 1.56 -9.38 12.57
N ASN A 28 0.71 -8.56 11.96
CA ASN A 28 -0.31 -9.01 11.01
C ASN A 28 0.12 -8.91 9.54
N VAL A 29 1.41 -9.16 9.25
CA VAL A 29 1.92 -9.21 7.87
C VAL A 29 1.13 -10.22 7.01
N PRO A 30 0.84 -11.45 7.46
CA PRO A 30 0.09 -12.41 6.64
C PRO A 30 -1.29 -11.89 6.26
N ALA A 31 -2.00 -11.25 7.20
CA ALA A 31 -3.33 -10.69 6.95
C ALA A 31 -3.29 -9.50 5.96
N ARG A 32 -2.23 -8.68 5.96
CA ARG A 32 -2.03 -7.64 4.93
C ARG A 32 -1.81 -8.24 3.55
N ASN A 33 -0.99 -9.28 3.46
CA ASN A 33 -0.75 -9.99 2.20
C ASN A 33 -2.02 -10.67 1.69
N ASP A 34 -2.83 -11.25 2.57
CA ASP A 34 -4.15 -11.80 2.23
C ASP A 34 -5.09 -10.70 1.73
N ASN A 35 -5.12 -9.52 2.36
CA ASN A 35 -5.90 -8.39 1.88
C ASN A 35 -5.47 -7.93 0.49
N PHE A 36 -4.15 -7.88 0.21
CA PHE A 36 -3.64 -7.57 -1.13
C PHE A 36 -4.12 -8.59 -2.18
N ARG A 37 -4.00 -9.89 -1.88
CA ARG A 37 -4.49 -10.97 -2.77
C ARG A 37 -5.99 -10.86 -3.02
N ASP A 38 -6.76 -10.71 -1.95
CA ASP A 38 -8.21 -10.58 -2.01
C ASP A 38 -8.66 -9.40 -2.89
N ILE A 39 -8.04 -8.23 -2.74
CA ILE A 39 -8.35 -7.05 -3.55
C ILE A 39 -7.99 -7.33 -5.02
N THR A 40 -6.81 -7.91 -5.27
CA THR A 40 -6.33 -8.23 -6.62
C THR A 40 -7.26 -9.19 -7.36
N GLU A 41 -7.72 -10.24 -6.66
CA GLU A 41 -8.58 -11.28 -7.24
C GLU A 41 -10.03 -10.82 -7.42
N LYS A 42 -10.59 -10.13 -6.40
CA LYS A 42 -12.03 -9.88 -6.30
C LYS A 42 -12.46 -8.53 -6.88
N LEU A 43 -11.58 -7.53 -6.93
CA LEU A 43 -11.94 -6.23 -7.51
C LEU A 43 -12.01 -6.35 -9.03
N LYS A 44 -13.20 -6.14 -9.58
CA LYS A 44 -13.49 -6.15 -11.03
C LYS A 44 -14.24 -4.90 -11.42
N PHE A 45 -13.96 -4.39 -12.61
CA PHE A 45 -14.65 -3.26 -13.21
C PHE A 45 -15.55 -3.74 -14.32
N SER A 46 -16.79 -3.28 -14.37
CA SER A 46 -17.70 -3.57 -15.48
C SER A 46 -18.02 -2.29 -16.23
N THR A 47 -17.93 -2.30 -17.57
CA THR A 47 -18.49 -1.21 -18.36
C THR A 47 -20.01 -1.32 -18.43
N PRO A 48 -20.76 -0.22 -18.27
CA PRO A 48 -22.14 -0.19 -18.73
C PRO A 48 -22.15 -0.29 -20.26
N THR A 49 -22.91 -1.22 -20.83
CA THR A 49 -23.23 -1.16 -22.26
C THR A 49 -24.37 -0.17 -22.51
N GLU A 50 -24.49 0.36 -23.73
CA GLU A 50 -25.57 1.28 -24.16
C GLU A 50 -26.98 0.72 -23.89
N ARG A 51 -27.12 -0.60 -23.73
CA ARG A 51 -28.39 -1.29 -23.45
C ARG A 51 -28.63 -1.61 -21.97
N GLY A 52 -27.81 -1.08 -21.05
CA GLY A 52 -27.93 -1.35 -19.62
C GLY A 52 -27.55 -2.78 -19.21
N LEU A 53 -26.97 -3.56 -20.12
CA LEU A 53 -26.38 -4.86 -19.81
C LEU A 53 -24.97 -4.67 -19.23
N ARG A 54 -24.53 -5.58 -18.35
CA ARG A 54 -23.13 -5.64 -17.89
C ARG A 54 -22.23 -5.90 -19.11
N GLY A 55 -21.36 -4.94 -19.42
CA GLY A 55 -20.35 -5.05 -20.45
C GLY A 55 -19.15 -5.90 -20.01
N GLU A 56 -18.02 -5.72 -20.69
CA GLU A 56 -16.78 -6.41 -20.38
C GLU A 56 -16.36 -6.19 -18.92
N SER A 57 -15.78 -7.24 -18.33
CA SER A 57 -15.27 -7.24 -16.97
C SER A 57 -13.75 -7.19 -17.02
N TYR A 58 -13.16 -6.16 -16.39
CA TYR A 58 -11.73 -5.95 -16.34
C TYR A 58 -11.21 -6.24 -14.92
N SER A 59 -10.16 -7.04 -14.81
CA SER A 59 -9.32 -7.11 -13.62
C SER A 59 -8.41 -5.89 -13.54
N ILE A 60 -7.80 -5.68 -12.37
CA ILE A 60 -6.87 -4.57 -12.14
C ILE A 60 -5.71 -4.58 -13.15
N GLU A 61 -5.13 -5.75 -13.42
CA GLU A 61 -3.94 -5.90 -14.28
C GLU A 61 -4.21 -5.70 -15.77
N GLN A 62 -5.49 -5.57 -16.19
CA GLN A 62 -5.86 -5.35 -17.59
C GLN A 62 -5.87 -3.89 -18.02
N HIS A 63 -5.37 -2.97 -17.18
CA HIS A 63 -5.29 -1.54 -17.50
C HIS A 63 -3.86 -1.16 -17.89
N ASP A 64 -3.71 -0.17 -18.77
CA ASP A 64 -2.40 0.31 -19.21
C ASP A 64 -1.61 0.93 -18.05
N TYR A 65 -2.30 1.64 -17.16
CA TYR A 65 -1.72 2.26 -15.98
C TYR A 65 -2.50 1.88 -14.71
N VAL A 66 -1.79 1.33 -13.72
CA VAL A 66 -2.35 0.98 -12.43
C VAL A 66 -1.61 1.72 -11.32
N PHE A 67 -2.35 2.51 -10.54
CA PHE A 67 -1.86 3.17 -9.34
C PHE A 67 -2.52 2.53 -8.12
N TRP A 68 -1.72 1.99 -7.20
CA TRP A 68 -2.21 1.45 -5.94
C TRP A 68 -1.64 2.25 -4.78
N ILE A 69 -2.52 2.96 -4.07
CA ILE A 69 -2.17 3.84 -2.95
C ILE A 69 -2.98 3.50 -1.70
N GLY A 70 -2.66 4.16 -0.59
CA GLY A 70 -3.44 4.14 0.64
C GLY A 70 -2.63 3.78 1.88
N ASP A 71 -3.34 3.47 2.97
CA ASP A 71 -2.74 3.02 4.22
C ASP A 71 -2.53 1.50 4.19
N LEU A 72 -1.39 1.10 3.63
CA LEU A 72 -1.00 -0.31 3.50
C LEU A 72 -0.62 -0.95 4.84
N ASN A 73 -0.44 -0.16 5.90
CA ASN A 73 -0.19 -0.61 7.28
C ASN A 73 1.01 -1.55 7.50
N TYR A 74 1.92 -1.70 6.54
CA TYR A 74 3.21 -2.34 6.78
C TYR A 74 4.04 -1.47 7.74
N ARG A 75 4.78 -2.13 8.64
CA ARG A 75 5.52 -1.48 9.72
C ARG A 75 7.03 -1.68 9.53
N ILE A 76 7.81 -0.92 10.25
CA ILE A 76 9.25 -1.16 10.40
C ILE A 76 9.43 -2.23 11.47
N ASP A 77 10.02 -3.38 11.10
CA ASP A 77 10.16 -4.54 11.97
C ASP A 77 11.45 -4.50 12.77
N VAL A 78 11.47 -3.66 13.80
CA VAL A 78 12.57 -3.55 14.76
C VAL A 78 12.00 -3.73 16.17
N ALA A 79 12.68 -4.54 17.01
CA ALA A 79 12.22 -4.86 18.35
C ALA A 79 12.32 -3.66 19.32
N ASP A 80 13.33 -2.82 19.12
CA ASP A 80 13.60 -1.65 19.96
C ASP A 80 13.20 -0.36 19.24
N MET A 81 12.16 0.28 19.76
CA MET A 81 11.64 1.55 19.22
C MET A 81 12.62 2.70 19.39
N ASP A 82 13.49 2.69 20.40
CA ASP A 82 14.47 3.76 20.61
C ASP A 82 15.48 3.79 19.44
N ILE A 83 15.85 2.62 18.91
CA ILE A 83 16.67 2.52 17.70
C ILE A 83 15.95 3.18 16.50
N ILE A 84 14.64 2.98 16.34
CA ILE A 84 13.89 3.62 15.26
C ILE A 84 13.95 5.14 15.40
N PHE A 85 13.69 5.68 16.60
CA PHE A 85 13.72 7.12 16.85
C PHE A 85 15.10 7.73 16.63
N ASP A 86 16.16 7.08 17.09
CA ASP A 86 17.53 7.52 16.86
C ASP A 86 17.85 7.60 15.36
N ARG A 87 17.37 6.64 14.57
CA ARG A 87 17.58 6.60 13.11
C ARG A 87 16.76 7.66 12.38
N ILE A 88 15.54 7.96 12.86
CA ILE A 88 14.74 9.08 12.35
C ILE A 88 15.47 10.41 12.60
N ILE A 89 16.00 10.62 13.82
CA ILE A 89 16.75 11.84 14.18
C ILE A 89 18.01 11.96 13.32
N ALA A 90 18.72 10.85 13.10
CA ALA A 90 19.91 10.79 12.24
C ALA A 90 19.59 10.89 10.74
N GLN A 91 18.31 10.92 10.33
CA GLN A 91 17.85 10.85 8.94
C GLN A 91 18.39 9.63 8.17
N ASP A 92 18.63 8.52 8.89
CA ASP A 92 19.15 7.27 8.34
C ASP A 92 18.00 6.43 7.75
N LEU A 93 17.43 6.93 6.64
CA LEU A 93 16.30 6.29 5.96
C LEU A 93 16.70 4.92 5.40
N ASP A 94 17.93 4.74 4.95
CA ASP A 94 18.43 3.47 4.42
C ASP A 94 18.43 2.38 5.49
N TYR A 95 18.72 2.71 6.75
CA TYR A 95 18.53 1.77 7.85
C TYR A 95 17.05 1.40 8.01
N LEU A 96 16.16 2.39 8.11
CA LEU A 96 14.72 2.15 8.36
C LEU A 96 14.10 1.29 7.25
N LEU A 97 14.41 1.58 5.99
CA LEU A 97 13.86 0.88 4.83
C LEU A 97 14.32 -0.59 4.73
N ARG A 98 15.47 -0.95 5.30
CA ARG A 98 15.90 -2.36 5.38
C ARG A 98 14.99 -3.23 6.25
N TYR A 99 14.27 -2.61 7.18
CA TYR A 99 13.33 -3.27 8.08
C TYR A 99 11.87 -2.97 7.74
N ASP A 100 11.61 -2.23 6.65
CA ASP A 100 10.25 -1.98 6.19
C ASP A 100 9.63 -3.29 5.66
N GLN A 101 8.53 -3.72 6.29
CA GLN A 101 7.88 -4.98 5.94
C GLN A 101 7.36 -5.00 4.49
N LEU A 102 6.89 -3.87 3.93
CA LEU A 102 6.42 -3.85 2.54
C LEU A 102 7.58 -4.14 1.57
N SER A 103 8.72 -3.48 1.80
CA SER A 103 9.95 -3.67 1.03
C SER A 103 10.44 -5.13 1.09
N LEU A 104 10.43 -5.72 2.28
CA LEU A 104 10.77 -7.12 2.48
C LEU A 104 9.80 -8.06 1.74
N GLU A 105 8.49 -7.89 1.93
CA GLU A 105 7.48 -8.73 1.30
C GLU A 105 7.47 -8.62 -0.23
N ARG A 106 7.79 -7.43 -0.78
CA ARG A 106 8.00 -7.23 -2.22
C ARG A 106 9.24 -7.97 -2.71
N SER A 107 10.37 -7.86 -1.99
CA SER A 107 11.61 -8.57 -2.34
C SER A 107 11.44 -10.10 -2.31
N ASN A 108 10.64 -10.60 -1.37
CA ASN A 108 10.28 -12.01 -1.23
C ASN A 108 9.23 -12.48 -2.25
N LYS A 109 8.75 -11.57 -3.12
CA LYS A 109 7.70 -11.84 -4.11
C LYS A 109 6.40 -12.35 -3.48
N ASN A 110 6.03 -11.82 -2.32
CA ASN A 110 4.76 -12.12 -1.67
C ASN A 110 3.64 -11.17 -2.10
N VAL A 111 3.98 -9.92 -2.42
CA VAL A 111 3.03 -8.86 -2.80
C VAL A 111 3.64 -7.90 -3.84
N PHE A 112 2.77 -7.18 -4.58
CA PHE A 112 3.13 -6.05 -5.45
C PHE A 112 4.30 -6.28 -6.45
N GLN A 113 4.42 -7.47 -7.02
CA GLN A 113 5.54 -7.86 -7.90
C GLN A 113 5.54 -7.12 -9.24
N GLN A 114 4.36 -6.73 -9.74
CA GLN A 114 4.19 -5.99 -10.99
C GLN A 114 4.21 -4.46 -10.81
N TYR A 115 4.43 -3.99 -9.58
CA TYR A 115 4.39 -2.57 -9.24
C TYR A 115 5.79 -2.02 -8.99
N SER A 116 6.00 -0.77 -9.40
CA SER A 116 7.15 0.04 -9.03
C SER A 116 6.78 1.03 -7.93
N GLU A 117 7.69 1.27 -6.99
CA GLU A 117 7.55 2.30 -5.97
C GLU A 117 8.72 3.28 -6.10
N GLY A 118 8.43 4.57 -5.96
CA GLY A 118 9.47 5.60 -6.01
C GLY A 118 10.41 5.53 -4.81
N LYS A 119 11.60 6.11 -4.93
CA LYS A 119 12.55 6.21 -3.81
C LYS A 119 11.92 6.99 -2.65
N ILE A 120 11.78 6.35 -1.49
CA ILE A 120 11.32 7.00 -0.26
C ILE A 120 12.44 7.93 0.23
N SER A 121 12.12 9.22 0.33
CA SER A 121 13.04 10.30 0.75
C SER A 121 12.43 11.18 1.84
N PHE A 122 11.42 10.66 2.52
CA PHE A 122 10.68 11.30 3.60
C PHE A 122 10.65 10.38 4.83
N PRO A 123 10.50 10.93 6.05
CA PRO A 123 10.47 10.13 7.28
C PRO A 123 9.15 9.34 7.42
N PRO A 124 9.08 8.33 8.31
CA PRO A 124 7.87 7.54 8.51
C PRO A 124 6.62 8.41 8.75
N THR A 125 5.50 8.06 8.13
CA THR A 125 4.28 8.90 8.17
C THR A 125 3.31 8.53 9.30
N TYR A 126 3.70 7.63 10.20
CA TYR A 126 2.90 7.16 11.33
C TYR A 126 3.83 6.71 12.48
N LYS A 127 3.51 6.91 13.76
CA LYS A 127 2.32 7.57 14.34
C LYS A 127 2.70 8.91 14.98
N PHE A 128 1.91 9.95 14.72
CA PHE A 128 2.10 11.27 15.33
C PHE A 128 1.17 11.49 16.52
N GLN A 129 1.60 12.32 17.48
CA GLN A 129 0.70 12.82 18.53
C GLN A 129 -0.32 13.79 17.90
N PRO A 130 -1.60 13.75 18.31
CA PRO A 130 -2.64 14.58 17.71
C PRO A 130 -2.26 16.07 17.72
N ASN A 131 -2.42 16.72 16.56
CA ASN A 131 -2.13 18.15 16.33
C ASN A 131 -0.64 18.54 16.46
N THR A 132 0.28 17.59 16.29
CA THR A 132 1.73 17.85 16.31
C THR A 132 2.42 17.13 15.14
N ASN A 133 3.70 17.46 14.93
CA ASN A 133 4.61 16.68 14.08
C ASN A 133 5.51 15.76 14.91
N ASP A 134 5.22 15.58 16.20
CA ASP A 134 6.00 14.74 17.10
C ASP A 134 5.49 13.30 17.04
N TYR A 135 6.41 12.35 16.93
CA TYR A 135 6.04 10.93 16.96
C TYR A 135 5.51 10.51 18.34
N GLU A 136 4.53 9.62 18.34
CA GLU A 136 4.05 8.95 19.53
C GLU A 136 5.06 7.86 19.95
N ARG A 137 5.58 7.97 21.18
CA ARG A 137 6.58 7.02 21.72
C ARG A 137 5.98 5.83 22.48
N ARG A 138 4.66 5.79 22.64
CA ARG A 138 3.98 4.66 23.30
C ARG A 138 3.93 3.47 22.35
N GLN A 139 4.23 2.28 22.86
CA GLN A 139 4.04 1.04 22.11
C GLN A 139 2.54 0.77 21.89
N GLU A 140 2.19 0.22 20.72
CA GLU A 140 0.84 -0.28 20.41
C GLU A 140 0.51 -1.58 21.13
#